data_AF-A0A225V9Q7-F1
#
_entry.id   AF-A0A225V9Q7-F1
#
_cell.length_a   1.000
_cell.length_b   1.000
_cell.length_c   1.000
_cell.angle_alpha   90.00
_cell.angle_beta   90.00
_cell.angle_gamma   90.00
#
_symmetry.space_group_name_H-M   'P 1'
#
loop_
_entity.id
_entity.type
_entity.pdbx_description
1 polymer ?
#
loop_
_entity_poly.entity_id
_entity_poly.type
_entity_poly.pdbx_seq_one_letter_code
_entity_poly.pdbx_strand_id
1 'polypeptide(L)'
;MRWTYATLLALSFIVACSNAASTAIDSEKKPGLFQNDIADFPIILGSKAFSGVTKRSLRLGDTLISDADNTNNEERAITIPGLSRLTELAKKGKLKARNALEKLQYRYWRKIGKTDASIYNRLAKKGKTSSEIYKLWRKFGKTDESFYRVFVKQGRTQDEIYNLWLGQGKTVDEIYALWKKLGNSDKSINDIWVRQGKSPDELYNLWAKQGKPSDQIYRIWHNVGNSDESIYNIWVKQGKSMGEIYNIWLKVDKKPQEVYNLLNLSQFARPNVEKPVEAVKWRRYLYRYNAKHGISNK
;
A
#
# COMPACT_ATOMS: atom_id res chain seq x y z
N MET A 1 -20.42 -53.80 23.25
CA MET A 1 -20.71 -52.59 22.44
C MET A 1 -19.45 -51.77 22.19
N ARG A 2 -18.67 -52.07 21.13
CA ARG A 2 -17.55 -51.23 20.66
C ARG A 2 -17.19 -51.56 19.20
N TRP A 3 -18.07 -51.30 18.23
CA TRP A 3 -17.74 -51.46 16.80
C TRP A 3 -18.62 -50.56 15.93
N THR A 4 -18.35 -49.24 15.88
CA THR A 4 -18.90 -48.37 14.81
C THR A 4 -18.03 -47.17 14.44
N TYR A 5 -16.84 -46.96 15.02
CA TYR A 5 -16.01 -45.77 14.72
C TYR A 5 -14.85 -46.00 13.73
N ALA A 6 -14.74 -47.19 13.12
CA ALA A 6 -13.63 -47.52 12.22
C ALA A 6 -13.91 -47.30 10.72
N THR A 7 -15.13 -46.91 10.31
CA THR A 7 -15.52 -46.83 8.89
C THR A 7 -15.57 -45.41 8.30
N LEU A 8 -15.38 -44.36 9.10
CA LEU A 8 -15.43 -42.97 8.61
C LEU A 8 -14.05 -42.35 8.27
N LEU A 9 -12.96 -43.07 8.50
CA LEU A 9 -11.58 -42.57 8.28
C LEU A 9 -10.96 -43.04 6.95
N ALA A 10 -11.70 -43.77 6.12
CA ALA A 10 -11.22 -44.30 4.83
C ALA A 10 -11.72 -43.51 3.59
N LEU A 11 -12.42 -42.40 3.78
CA LEU A 11 -13.05 -41.62 2.69
C LEU A 11 -12.29 -40.32 2.34
N SER A 12 -11.10 -40.11 2.90
CA SER A 12 -10.30 -38.89 2.68
C SER A 12 -8.99 -39.10 1.91
N PHE A 13 -8.82 -40.21 1.18
CA PHE A 13 -7.57 -40.49 0.44
C PHE A 13 -7.70 -40.80 -1.06
N ILE A 14 -8.87 -40.63 -1.69
CA ILE A 14 -9.03 -40.87 -3.14
C ILE A 14 -9.79 -39.71 -3.81
N VAL A 15 -9.19 -38.50 -3.87
CA VAL A 15 -9.33 -37.56 -5.01
C VAL A 15 -8.06 -36.68 -5.10
N ALA A 16 -6.90 -37.26 -4.78
CA ALA A 16 -5.62 -36.78 -5.27
C ALA A 16 -5.13 -37.85 -6.24
N CYS A 17 -4.71 -37.43 -7.44
CA CYS A 17 -4.40 -38.25 -8.62
C CYS A 17 -5.62 -38.62 -9.46
N SER A 18 -6.00 -37.73 -10.39
CA SER A 18 -6.21 -38.05 -11.81
C SER A 18 -6.70 -36.81 -12.56
N ASN A 19 -5.79 -36.14 -13.27
CA ASN A 19 -5.92 -35.85 -14.71
C ASN A 19 -4.95 -34.73 -15.11
N ALA A 20 -3.79 -35.15 -15.56
CA ALA A 20 -2.94 -34.40 -16.46
C ALA A 20 -3.22 -34.86 -17.91
N ALA A 21 -3.10 -33.90 -18.82
CA ALA A 21 -2.99 -34.02 -20.28
C ALA A 21 -4.28 -34.21 -21.12
N SER A 22 -4.67 -33.14 -21.82
CA SER A 22 -4.95 -33.18 -23.26
C SER A 22 -4.80 -31.79 -23.90
N THR A 23 -3.72 -31.69 -24.69
CA THR A 23 -3.54 -31.05 -26.00
C THR A 23 -3.98 -29.62 -26.30
N ALA A 24 -2.99 -28.89 -26.82
CA ALA A 24 -3.03 -27.61 -27.52
C ALA A 24 -3.98 -27.55 -28.73
N ILE A 25 -4.60 -26.38 -28.94
CA ILE A 25 -4.87 -25.78 -30.26
C ILE A 25 -4.62 -24.27 -30.13
N ASP A 26 -3.75 -23.76 -31.00
CA ASP A 26 -3.51 -22.34 -31.29
C ASP A 26 -4.76 -21.65 -31.85
N SER A 27 -4.98 -20.39 -31.47
CA SER A 27 -5.50 -19.39 -32.42
C SER A 27 -5.10 -17.98 -31.99
N GLU A 28 -4.50 -17.28 -32.95
CA GLU A 28 -4.05 -15.91 -32.90
C GLU A 28 -5.19 -14.91 -32.66
N LYS A 29 -4.92 -13.86 -31.87
CA LYS A 29 -5.42 -12.49 -32.12
C LYS A 29 -4.61 -11.46 -31.34
N LYS A 30 -3.89 -10.59 -32.06
CA LYS A 30 -3.33 -9.30 -31.58
C LYS A 30 -4.41 -8.19 -31.68
N PRO A 31 -4.15 -6.92 -31.30
CA PRO A 31 -4.19 -6.42 -29.93
C PRO A 31 -5.19 -5.24 -29.80
N GLY A 32 -6.01 -5.23 -28.75
CA GLY A 32 -6.89 -4.10 -28.43
C GLY A 32 -6.20 -3.09 -27.53
N LEU A 33 -6.20 -1.82 -27.96
CA LEU A 33 -5.81 -0.65 -27.17
C LEU A 33 -6.44 -0.68 -25.77
N PHE A 34 -5.63 -0.52 -24.73
CA PHE A 34 -6.09 0.03 -23.45
C PHE A 34 -5.47 1.40 -23.26
N GLN A 35 -6.27 2.41 -23.61
CA GLN A 35 -6.12 3.80 -23.22
C GLN A 35 -6.26 3.87 -21.69
N ASN A 36 -5.18 4.23 -21.00
CA ASN A 36 -5.23 4.56 -19.57
C ASN A 36 -5.51 6.06 -19.44
N ASP A 37 -6.78 6.44 -19.52
CA ASP A 37 -7.26 7.74 -19.04
C ASP A 37 -8.13 7.48 -17.81
N ILE A 38 -7.54 7.60 -16.61
CA ILE A 38 -8.31 7.86 -15.40
C ILE A 38 -7.66 9.06 -14.72
N ALA A 39 -8.22 10.21 -15.07
CA ALA A 39 -8.07 11.47 -14.37
C ALA A 39 -8.61 11.36 -12.93
N ASP A 40 -7.91 12.03 -12.04
CA ASP A 40 -8.37 12.80 -10.88
C ASP A 40 -9.78 12.51 -10.33
N PHE A 41 -9.81 12.06 -9.07
CA PHE A 41 -11.02 11.93 -8.26
C PHE A 41 -11.72 13.29 -8.05
N PRO A 42 -13.04 13.41 -8.29
CA PRO A 42 -13.78 14.58 -7.86
C PRO A 42 -14.29 14.46 -6.42
N ILE A 43 -14.28 15.61 -5.76
CA ILE A 43 -14.83 15.96 -4.45
C ILE A 43 -16.35 15.70 -4.44
N ILE A 44 -16.85 15.00 -3.41
CA ILE A 44 -18.28 14.73 -3.24
C ILE A 44 -18.95 15.86 -2.46
N LEU A 45 -19.96 16.47 -3.10
CA LEU A 45 -20.91 17.42 -2.52
C LEU A 45 -22.30 16.75 -2.41
N GLY A 46 -22.96 16.94 -1.26
CA GLY A 46 -24.40 17.24 -1.20
C GLY A 46 -25.43 16.11 -1.38
N SER A 47 -26.08 15.75 -0.28
CA SER A 47 -27.30 14.95 -0.14
C SER A 47 -28.54 15.44 -0.92
N LYS A 48 -29.42 14.51 -1.36
CA LYS A 48 -30.85 14.46 -0.98
C LYS A 48 -31.55 13.16 -1.42
N ALA A 49 -32.63 12.85 -0.71
CA ALA A 49 -33.39 11.60 -0.65
C ALA A 49 -34.69 11.59 -1.50
N PHE A 50 -35.28 10.38 -1.63
CA PHE A 50 -36.71 9.97 -1.82
C PHE A 50 -36.76 8.76 -2.79
N SER A 51 -37.60 7.72 -2.70
CA SER A 51 -38.53 7.15 -1.71
C SER A 51 -39.12 5.86 -2.30
N GLY A 52 -39.57 4.93 -1.45
CA GLY A 52 -40.70 4.04 -1.74
C GLY A 52 -40.36 2.67 -2.34
N VAL A 53 -40.63 1.59 -1.59
CA VAL A 53 -41.75 0.67 -1.84
C VAL A 53 -41.80 -0.35 -0.69
N THR A 54 -43.00 -0.42 -0.11
CA THR A 54 -43.48 -1.27 0.97
C THR A 54 -43.62 -2.72 0.54
N LYS A 55 -43.26 -3.68 1.39
CA LYS A 55 -44.00 -4.96 1.56
C LYS A 55 -43.71 -5.58 2.95
N ARG A 56 -44.80 -5.71 3.71
CA ARG A 56 -45.10 -6.55 4.90
C ARG A 56 -44.32 -7.87 4.93
N SER A 57 -44.10 -8.57 6.04
CA SER A 57 -44.43 -8.50 7.47
C SER A 57 -43.80 -9.76 8.08
N LEU A 58 -43.20 -9.68 9.27
CA LEU A 58 -43.37 -10.68 10.32
C LEU A 58 -42.88 -10.04 11.64
N ARG A 59 -43.84 -9.84 12.54
CA ARG A 59 -43.67 -9.22 13.86
C ARG A 59 -42.76 -10.07 14.75
N LEU A 60 -41.77 -9.41 15.39
CA LEU A 60 -41.23 -9.86 16.67
C LEU A 60 -40.85 -8.62 17.49
N GLY A 61 -41.70 -8.29 18.46
CA GLY A 61 -41.38 -7.51 19.66
C GLY A 61 -41.03 -6.04 19.46
N ASP A 62 -42.03 -5.18 19.66
CA ASP A 62 -41.85 -3.75 19.86
C ASP A 62 -40.91 -3.46 21.03
N THR A 63 -39.80 -2.79 20.75
CA THR A 63 -39.22 -1.83 21.68
C THR A 63 -38.71 -0.67 20.84
N LEU A 64 -39.65 0.20 20.46
CA LEU A 64 -39.36 1.53 19.93
C LEU A 64 -38.66 2.31 21.05
N ILE A 65 -37.35 2.48 20.94
CA ILE A 65 -36.67 3.57 21.64
C ILE A 65 -36.71 4.75 20.69
N SER A 66 -37.57 5.70 21.03
CA SER A 66 -37.66 7.03 20.44
C SER A 66 -36.30 7.73 20.48
N ASP A 67 -35.90 8.29 19.35
CA ASP A 67 -34.86 9.32 19.28
C ASP A 67 -35.38 10.56 20.02
N ALA A 68 -34.97 10.69 21.28
CA ALA A 68 -35.07 11.93 22.04
C ALA A 68 -33.87 11.98 23.00
N ASP A 69 -32.97 12.90 22.68
CA ASP A 69 -32.07 13.65 23.57
C ASP A 69 -31.77 13.02 24.94
N ASN A 70 -30.63 12.35 25.07
CA ASN A 70 -30.05 12.10 26.40
C ASN A 70 -28.54 11.82 26.32
N THR A 71 -27.76 12.80 26.76
CA THR A 71 -26.31 12.75 27.00
C THR A 71 -25.86 11.70 28.03
N ASN A 72 -26.78 10.89 28.59
CA ASN A 72 -26.47 9.81 29.54
C ASN A 72 -26.75 8.37 29.05
N ASN A 73 -27.12 8.16 27.78
CA ASN A 73 -27.43 6.81 27.26
C ASN A 73 -26.21 5.98 26.81
N GLU A 74 -24.99 6.55 26.78
CA GLU A 74 -23.82 5.82 26.30
C GLU A 74 -23.27 4.78 27.29
N GLU A 75 -23.57 4.90 28.59
CA GLU A 75 -23.22 3.90 29.60
C GLU A 75 -24.18 2.70 29.62
N ARG A 76 -25.43 2.87 29.15
CA ARG A 76 -26.40 1.77 29.04
C ARG A 76 -26.11 0.80 27.88
N ALA A 77 -25.17 1.12 26.99
CA ALA A 77 -24.75 0.22 25.92
C ALA A 77 -23.82 -0.93 26.38
N ILE A 78 -23.56 -1.07 27.69
CA ILE A 78 -22.74 -2.15 28.28
C ILE A 78 -23.61 -3.13 29.09
N THR A 79 -24.84 -3.37 28.67
CA THR A 79 -25.60 -4.53 29.15
C THR A 79 -25.91 -5.42 27.96
N ILE A 80 -24.86 -6.03 27.38
CA ILE A 80 -25.08 -7.23 26.59
C ILE A 80 -25.57 -8.28 27.61
N PRO A 81 -26.80 -8.80 27.50
CA PRO A 81 -27.34 -9.75 28.47
C PRO A 81 -26.40 -10.97 28.60
N GLY A 82 -26.08 -11.38 29.83
CA GLY A 82 -25.24 -12.57 30.11
C GLY A 82 -23.74 -12.34 30.28
N LEU A 83 -23.24 -11.10 30.33
CA LEU A 83 -21.80 -10.78 30.42
C LEU A 83 -21.29 -10.33 31.82
N SER A 84 -22.11 -10.43 32.86
CA SER A 84 -21.84 -9.90 34.22
C SER A 84 -20.53 -10.38 34.85
N ARG A 85 -20.24 -11.69 34.80
CA ARG A 85 -18.98 -12.25 35.35
C ARG A 85 -17.73 -11.76 34.61
N LEU A 86 -17.84 -11.55 33.31
CA LEU A 86 -16.72 -11.13 32.48
C LEU A 86 -16.47 -9.62 32.62
N THR A 87 -17.53 -8.82 32.82
CA THR A 87 -17.41 -7.41 33.23
C THR A 87 -16.73 -7.27 34.59
N GLU A 88 -17.05 -8.11 35.58
CA GLU A 88 -16.38 -8.08 36.88
C GLU A 88 -14.90 -8.45 36.77
N LEU A 89 -14.56 -9.50 36.02
CA LEU A 89 -13.16 -9.91 35.83
C LEU A 89 -12.35 -8.84 35.06
N ALA A 90 -12.98 -8.14 34.12
CA ALA A 90 -12.37 -7.01 33.42
C ALA A 90 -12.14 -5.81 34.36
N LYS A 91 -13.09 -5.52 35.27
CA LYS A 91 -12.94 -4.49 36.32
C LYS A 91 -11.82 -4.83 37.30
N LYS A 92 -11.64 -6.13 37.62
CA LYS A 92 -10.50 -6.65 38.41
C LYS A 92 -9.16 -6.67 37.66
N GLY A 93 -9.06 -5.97 36.52
CA GLY A 93 -7.80 -5.78 35.78
C GLY A 93 -7.32 -6.98 34.96
N LYS A 94 -8.10 -8.08 34.84
CA LYS A 94 -7.67 -9.24 34.04
C LYS A 94 -7.69 -8.88 32.55
N LEU A 95 -6.51 -8.64 31.97
CA LEU A 95 -6.33 -8.23 30.58
C LEU A 95 -7.03 -9.15 29.57
N LYS A 96 -7.00 -10.47 29.80
CA LYS A 96 -7.71 -11.46 28.96
C LYS A 96 -9.23 -11.25 28.99
N ALA A 97 -9.81 -10.98 30.16
CA ALA A 97 -11.24 -10.69 30.30
C ALA A 97 -11.62 -9.37 29.62
N ARG A 98 -10.80 -8.33 29.75
CA ARG A 98 -11.02 -7.04 29.06
C ARG A 98 -10.98 -7.18 27.55
N ASN A 99 -9.98 -7.88 27.00
CA ASN A 99 -9.89 -8.12 25.55
C ASN A 99 -11.09 -8.94 25.03
N ALA A 100 -11.54 -9.95 25.80
CA ALA A 100 -12.71 -10.74 25.44
C ALA A 100 -14.00 -9.89 25.43
N LEU A 101 -14.16 -9.00 26.41
CA LEU A 101 -15.28 -8.07 26.47
C LEU A 101 -15.29 -7.13 25.25
N GLU A 102 -14.15 -6.51 24.95
CA GLU A 102 -14.02 -5.60 23.81
C GLU A 102 -14.27 -6.34 22.47
N LYS A 103 -13.86 -7.62 22.36
CA LYS A 103 -14.16 -8.46 21.18
C LYS A 103 -15.65 -8.73 21.03
N LEU A 104 -16.35 -9.02 22.12
CA LEU A 104 -17.79 -9.27 22.12
C LEU A 104 -18.59 -8.00 21.81
N GLN A 105 -18.20 -6.87 22.38
CA GLN A 105 -18.79 -5.57 22.04
C GLN A 105 -18.62 -5.24 20.56
N TYR A 106 -17.41 -5.44 20.01
CA TYR A 106 -17.15 -5.26 18.59
C TYR A 106 -18.05 -6.17 17.74
N ARG A 107 -18.17 -7.47 18.07
CA ARG A 107 -19.04 -8.41 17.36
C ARG A 107 -20.51 -8.03 17.43
N TYR A 108 -20.96 -7.57 18.60
CA TYR A 108 -22.33 -7.08 18.78
C TYR A 108 -22.60 -5.88 17.88
N TRP A 109 -21.73 -4.86 17.88
CA TRP A 109 -21.88 -3.68 17.00
C TRP A 109 -21.90 -4.04 15.52
N ARG A 110 -21.08 -5.02 15.09
CA ARG A 110 -21.13 -5.54 13.72
C ARG A 110 -22.45 -6.26 13.42
N LYS A 111 -23.01 -7.02 14.36
CA LYS A 111 -24.29 -7.73 14.20
C LYS A 111 -25.46 -6.76 14.04
N ILE A 112 -25.45 -5.62 14.73
CA ILE A 112 -26.46 -4.56 14.58
C ILE A 112 -26.17 -3.59 13.42
N GLY A 113 -25.26 -3.95 12.51
CA GLY A 113 -25.02 -3.20 11.27
C GLY A 113 -24.04 -2.02 11.36
N LYS A 114 -23.35 -1.80 12.48
CA LYS A 114 -22.36 -0.70 12.56
C LYS A 114 -21.13 -0.99 11.69
N THR A 115 -20.65 0.04 11.01
CA THR A 115 -19.43 -0.03 10.19
C THR A 115 -18.18 0.06 11.06
N ASP A 116 -17.04 -0.44 10.56
CA ASP A 116 -15.76 -0.31 11.27
C ASP A 116 -15.39 1.15 11.55
N ALA A 117 -15.71 2.05 10.62
CA ALA A 117 -15.52 3.50 10.79
C ALA A 117 -16.36 4.07 11.95
N SER A 118 -17.63 3.68 12.06
CA SER A 118 -18.49 4.08 13.18
C SER A 118 -17.97 3.53 14.52
N ILE A 119 -17.50 2.29 14.53
CA ILE A 119 -16.92 1.65 15.72
C ILE A 119 -15.61 2.35 16.12
N TYR A 120 -14.74 2.69 15.15
CA TYR A 120 -13.53 3.46 15.40
C TYR A 120 -13.86 4.79 16.08
N ASN A 121 -14.81 5.56 15.54
CA ASN A 121 -15.18 6.86 16.11
C ASN A 121 -15.71 6.75 17.55
N ARG A 122 -16.48 5.70 17.85
CA ARG A 122 -16.93 5.44 19.22
C ARG A 122 -15.77 5.10 20.15
N LEU A 123 -14.79 4.31 19.70
CA LEU A 123 -13.60 3.99 20.50
C LEU A 123 -12.71 5.22 20.70
N ALA A 124 -12.54 6.05 19.68
CA ALA A 124 -11.79 7.30 19.74
C ALA A 124 -12.45 8.31 20.71
N LYS A 125 -13.78 8.46 20.67
CA LYS A 125 -14.53 9.27 21.65
C LYS A 125 -14.36 8.78 23.10
N LYS A 126 -14.10 7.49 23.30
CA LYS A 126 -13.76 6.90 24.60
C LYS A 126 -12.27 7.06 24.98
N GLY A 127 -11.53 7.88 24.25
CA GLY A 127 -10.12 8.18 24.51
C GLY A 127 -9.12 7.17 23.97
N LYS A 128 -9.53 6.12 23.23
CA LYS A 128 -8.56 5.19 22.63
C LYS A 128 -7.88 5.84 21.43
N THR A 129 -6.55 5.77 21.41
CA THR A 129 -5.70 6.20 20.29
C THR A 129 -5.82 5.24 19.10
N SER A 130 -5.44 5.69 17.89
CA SER A 130 -5.36 4.83 16.70
C SER A 130 -4.45 3.61 16.90
N SER A 131 -3.35 3.79 17.64
CA SER A 131 -2.41 2.71 17.97
C SER A 131 -3.08 1.64 18.83
N GLU A 132 -3.83 2.03 19.86
CA GLU A 132 -4.57 1.09 20.71
C GLU A 132 -5.69 0.39 19.96
N ILE A 133 -6.44 1.12 19.12
CA ILE A 133 -7.49 0.55 18.28
C ILE A 133 -6.88 -0.45 17.28
N TYR A 134 -5.74 -0.12 16.68
CA TYR A 134 -5.00 -1.02 15.80
C TYR A 134 -4.61 -2.32 16.52
N LYS A 135 -3.94 -2.23 17.68
CA LYS A 135 -3.55 -3.40 18.49
C LYS A 135 -4.77 -4.25 18.88
N LEU A 136 -5.86 -3.60 19.26
CA LEU A 136 -7.09 -4.26 19.65
C LEU A 136 -7.69 -5.08 18.50
N TRP A 137 -7.90 -4.44 17.36
CA TRP A 137 -8.49 -5.09 16.20
C TRP A 137 -7.56 -6.15 15.57
N ARG A 138 -6.23 -6.01 15.68
CA ARG A 138 -5.28 -7.06 15.29
C ARG A 138 -5.53 -8.34 16.10
N LYS A 139 -5.76 -8.23 17.41
CA LYS A 139 -6.19 -9.36 18.25
C LYS A 139 -7.55 -9.93 17.86
N PHE A 140 -8.37 -9.17 17.15
CA PHE A 140 -9.65 -9.63 16.61
C PHE A 140 -9.51 -10.29 15.23
N GLY A 141 -8.32 -10.31 14.64
CA GLY A 141 -8.05 -10.90 13.33
C GLY A 141 -8.33 -9.96 12.16
N LYS A 142 -8.40 -8.64 12.39
CA LYS A 142 -8.50 -7.65 11.31
C LYS A 142 -7.18 -7.54 10.54
N THR A 143 -7.28 -7.31 9.24
CA THR A 143 -6.14 -7.18 8.34
C THR A 143 -5.72 -5.72 8.19
N ASP A 144 -4.46 -5.50 7.82
CA ASP A 144 -3.84 -4.16 7.66
C ASP A 144 -4.57 -3.31 6.60
N GLU A 145 -5.13 -3.94 5.56
CA GLU A 145 -5.93 -3.27 4.54
C GLU A 145 -7.27 -2.76 5.11
N SER A 146 -7.87 -3.50 6.05
CA SER A 146 -9.10 -3.05 6.70
C SER A 146 -8.86 -1.82 7.58
N PHE A 147 -7.70 -1.78 8.27
CA PHE A 147 -7.26 -0.62 9.03
C PHE A 147 -7.03 0.59 8.14
N TYR A 148 -6.28 0.39 7.06
CA TYR A 148 -5.97 1.45 6.10
C TYR A 148 -7.24 2.14 5.60
N ARG A 149 -8.24 1.35 5.16
CA ARG A 149 -9.53 1.89 4.67
C ARG A 149 -10.27 2.69 5.73
N VAL A 150 -10.21 2.28 6.99
CA VAL A 150 -10.83 3.02 8.09
C VAL A 150 -10.07 4.31 8.36
N PHE A 151 -8.75 4.26 8.46
CA PHE A 151 -7.92 5.43 8.78
C PHE A 151 -8.01 6.51 7.70
N VAL A 152 -7.95 6.13 6.42
CA VAL A 152 -8.17 7.08 5.31
C VAL A 152 -9.55 7.71 5.37
N LYS A 153 -10.61 6.93 5.67
CA LYS A 153 -11.97 7.47 5.86
C LYS A 153 -12.10 8.41 7.06
N GLN A 154 -11.21 8.31 8.05
CA GLN A 154 -11.14 9.24 9.16
C GLN A 154 -10.20 10.43 8.90
N GLY A 155 -9.78 10.62 7.65
CA GLY A 155 -8.93 11.74 7.25
C GLY A 155 -7.46 11.60 7.68
N ARG A 156 -7.01 10.40 8.06
CA ARG A 156 -5.59 10.17 8.35
C ARG A 156 -4.77 10.27 7.07
N THR A 157 -3.68 11.00 7.16
CA THR A 157 -2.68 11.13 6.10
C THR A 157 -1.88 9.85 5.93
N GLN A 158 -1.24 9.69 4.78
CA GLN A 158 -0.35 8.55 4.53
C GLN A 158 0.84 8.52 5.48
N ASP A 159 1.37 9.68 5.86
CA ASP A 159 2.47 9.81 6.80
C ASP A 159 2.09 9.35 8.21
N GLU A 160 0.88 9.70 8.68
CA GLU A 160 0.38 9.21 9.96
C GLU A 160 0.19 7.68 9.95
N ILE A 161 -0.30 7.12 8.84
CA ILE A 161 -0.49 5.66 8.72
C ILE A 161 0.87 4.95 8.67
N TYR A 162 1.83 5.50 7.94
CA TYR A 162 3.21 5.00 7.88
C TYR A 162 3.84 4.94 9.27
N ASN A 163 3.81 6.07 10.00
CA ASN A 163 4.37 6.17 11.35
C ASN A 163 3.65 5.29 12.35
N LEU A 164 2.32 5.15 12.22
CA LEU A 164 1.57 4.19 13.01
C LEU A 164 2.09 2.77 12.77
N TRP A 165 2.21 2.34 11.52
CA TRP A 165 2.66 0.98 11.19
C TRP A 165 4.10 0.71 11.63
N LEU A 166 5.03 1.66 11.44
CA LEU A 166 6.37 1.59 11.99
C LEU A 166 6.35 1.44 13.52
N GLY A 167 5.55 2.25 14.21
CA GLY A 167 5.37 2.18 15.67
C GLY A 167 4.73 0.88 16.16
N GLN A 168 4.14 0.08 15.27
CA GLN A 168 3.65 -1.28 15.57
C GLN A 168 4.67 -2.37 15.24
N GLY A 169 5.89 -1.99 14.85
CA GLY A 169 6.98 -2.91 14.53
C GLY A 169 6.97 -3.43 13.10
N LYS A 170 6.18 -2.86 12.18
CA LYS A 170 6.31 -3.19 10.76
C LYS A 170 7.59 -2.61 10.19
N THR A 171 8.25 -3.39 9.34
CA THR A 171 9.39 -2.95 8.56
C THR A 171 8.94 -2.09 7.37
N VAL A 172 9.87 -1.30 6.81
CA VAL A 172 9.61 -0.50 5.60
C VAL A 172 9.18 -1.38 4.42
N ASP A 173 9.77 -2.58 4.29
CA ASP A 173 9.43 -3.52 3.22
C ASP A 173 8.02 -4.08 3.35
N GLU A 174 7.59 -4.41 4.58
CA GLU A 174 6.20 -4.84 4.82
C GLU A 174 5.21 -3.72 4.51
N ILE A 175 5.54 -2.48 4.87
CA ILE A 175 4.69 -1.32 4.57
C ILE A 175 4.61 -1.08 3.06
N TYR A 176 5.74 -1.17 2.34
CA TYR A 176 5.77 -1.10 0.89
C TYR A 176 4.86 -2.15 0.25
N ALA A 177 4.98 -3.42 0.65
CA ALA A 177 4.17 -4.51 0.12
C ALA A 177 2.67 -4.27 0.36
N LEU A 178 2.30 -3.77 1.55
CA LEU A 178 0.93 -3.39 1.86
C LEU A 178 0.43 -2.24 0.97
N TRP A 179 1.23 -1.19 0.81
CA TRP A 179 0.86 -0.06 -0.04
C TRP A 179 0.70 -0.44 -1.50
N LYS A 180 1.56 -1.32 -2.03
CA LYS A 180 1.40 -1.89 -3.37
C LYS A 180 0.10 -2.68 -3.50
N LYS A 181 -0.21 -3.52 -2.52
CA LYS A 181 -1.49 -4.28 -2.50
C LYS A 181 -2.72 -3.37 -2.43
N LEU A 182 -2.57 -2.20 -1.80
CA LEU A 182 -3.59 -1.16 -1.71
C LEU A 182 -3.68 -0.28 -2.97
N GLY A 183 -2.84 -0.52 -3.98
CA GLY A 183 -2.86 0.20 -5.25
C GLY A 183 -2.07 1.51 -5.26
N ASN A 184 -1.20 1.77 -4.27
CA ASN A 184 -0.37 2.97 -4.29
C ASN A 184 0.68 2.89 -5.40
N SER A 185 0.86 4.02 -6.09
CA SER A 185 1.89 4.18 -7.12
C SER A 185 3.28 4.25 -6.49
N ASP A 186 4.31 3.90 -7.27
CA ASP A 186 5.69 3.98 -6.80
C ASP A 186 6.09 5.44 -6.48
N LYS A 187 5.56 6.40 -7.24
CA LYS A 187 5.72 7.84 -6.98
C LYS A 187 5.16 8.21 -5.61
N SER A 188 3.91 7.85 -5.33
CA SER A 188 3.25 8.17 -4.05
C SER A 188 4.00 7.57 -2.86
N ILE A 189 4.54 6.36 -3.01
CA ILE A 189 5.35 5.72 -1.96
C ILE A 189 6.69 6.46 -1.79
N ASN A 190 7.34 6.82 -2.89
CA ASN A 190 8.57 7.61 -2.86
C ASN A 190 8.37 8.94 -2.13
N ASP A 191 7.30 9.66 -2.44
CA ASP A 191 6.97 10.95 -1.84
C ASP A 191 6.83 10.83 -0.31
N ILE A 192 6.22 9.74 0.17
CA ILE A 192 6.14 9.49 1.61
C ILE A 192 7.54 9.28 2.18
N TRP A 193 8.37 8.41 1.60
CA TRP A 193 9.72 8.20 2.11
C TRP A 193 10.59 9.47 2.12
N VAL A 194 10.46 10.32 1.11
CA VAL A 194 11.11 11.65 1.08
C VAL A 194 10.63 12.52 2.24
N ARG A 195 9.31 12.61 2.48
CA ARG A 195 8.77 13.36 3.63
C ARG A 195 9.18 12.79 4.97
N GLN A 196 9.45 11.49 5.05
CA GLN A 196 9.99 10.82 6.24
C GLN A 196 11.52 11.02 6.38
N GLY A 197 12.12 11.88 5.56
CA GLY A 197 13.53 12.26 5.66
C GLY A 197 14.50 11.22 5.12
N LYS A 198 14.04 10.28 4.27
CA LYS A 198 14.95 9.32 3.64
C LYS A 198 15.89 10.03 2.67
N SER A 199 17.18 9.83 2.88
CA SER A 199 18.21 10.34 1.99
C SER A 199 18.13 9.67 0.61
N PRO A 200 18.67 10.31 -0.45
CA PRO A 200 18.70 9.70 -1.77
C PRO A 200 19.38 8.32 -1.80
N ASP A 201 20.46 8.12 -1.04
CA ASP A 201 21.13 6.82 -0.93
C ASP A 201 20.22 5.75 -0.30
N GLU A 202 19.49 6.08 0.76
CA GLU A 202 18.51 5.17 1.37
C GLU A 202 17.39 4.82 0.40
N LEU A 203 16.86 5.82 -0.31
CA LEU A 203 15.82 5.60 -1.32
C LEU A 203 16.29 4.68 -2.43
N TYR A 204 17.56 4.80 -2.87
CA TYR A 204 18.12 3.94 -3.90
C TYR A 204 18.13 2.49 -3.43
N ASN A 205 18.65 2.28 -2.23
CA ASN A 205 18.76 0.96 -1.61
C ASN A 205 17.38 0.34 -1.38
N LEU A 206 16.39 1.13 -0.94
CA LEU A 206 15.01 0.68 -0.81
C LEU A 206 14.45 0.22 -2.16
N TRP A 207 14.57 1.04 -3.21
CA TRP A 207 14.05 0.67 -4.53
C TRP A 207 14.78 -0.52 -5.15
N ALA A 208 16.11 -0.57 -5.03
CA ALA A 208 16.92 -1.69 -5.51
C ALA A 208 16.55 -3.00 -4.78
N LYS A 209 16.32 -2.94 -3.47
CA LYS A 209 15.86 -4.09 -2.66
C LYS A 209 14.48 -4.59 -3.10
N GLN A 210 13.61 -3.69 -3.56
CA GLN A 210 12.32 -4.03 -4.17
C GLN A 210 12.44 -4.56 -5.61
N GLY A 211 13.66 -4.82 -6.09
CA GLY A 211 13.93 -5.38 -7.42
C GLY A 211 13.69 -4.39 -8.56
N LYS A 212 13.61 -3.09 -8.29
CA LYS A 212 13.42 -2.10 -9.35
C LYS A 212 14.69 -1.98 -10.20
N PRO A 213 14.60 -2.10 -11.53
CA PRO A 213 15.74 -1.84 -12.40
C PRO A 213 16.12 -0.36 -12.34
N SER A 214 17.41 -0.07 -12.49
CA SER A 214 17.94 1.29 -12.29
C SER A 214 17.34 2.35 -13.21
N ASP A 215 16.87 1.98 -14.40
CA ASP A 215 16.13 2.89 -15.29
C ASP A 215 14.72 3.26 -14.77
N GLN A 216 14.06 2.37 -14.04
CA GLN A 216 12.82 2.71 -13.33
C GLN A 216 13.10 3.59 -12.12
N ILE A 217 14.17 3.30 -11.36
CA ILE A 217 14.60 4.14 -10.23
C ILE A 217 14.89 5.56 -10.71
N TYR A 218 15.60 5.70 -11.83
CA TYR A 218 15.83 6.99 -12.48
C TYR A 218 14.52 7.74 -12.74
N ARG A 219 13.54 7.09 -13.38
CA ARG A 219 12.25 7.73 -13.72
C ARG A 219 11.49 8.18 -12.48
N ILE A 220 11.46 7.35 -11.43
CA ILE A 220 10.81 7.71 -10.16
C ILE A 220 11.47 8.98 -9.60
N TRP A 221 12.80 8.99 -9.52
CA TRP A 221 13.57 10.09 -8.93
C TRP A 221 13.50 11.38 -9.72
N HIS A 222 13.60 11.29 -11.04
CA HIS A 222 13.44 12.42 -11.94
C HIS A 222 12.04 13.03 -11.83
N ASN A 223 10.99 12.19 -11.77
CA ASN A 223 9.59 12.64 -11.66
C ASN A 223 9.24 13.29 -10.31
N VAL A 224 10.05 13.08 -9.28
CA VAL A 224 9.91 13.75 -7.98
C VAL A 224 10.88 14.93 -7.82
N GLY A 225 11.55 15.34 -8.91
CA GLY A 225 12.34 16.56 -8.96
C GLY A 225 13.82 16.43 -8.59
N ASN A 226 14.38 15.21 -8.51
CA ASN A 226 15.84 15.08 -8.38
C ASN A 226 16.53 15.49 -9.68
N SER A 227 17.60 16.28 -9.57
CA SER A 227 18.43 16.65 -10.71
C SER A 227 19.19 15.44 -11.25
N ASP A 228 19.45 15.43 -12.57
CA ASP A 228 20.28 14.41 -13.20
C ASP A 228 21.66 14.27 -12.56
N GLU A 229 22.24 15.39 -12.12
CA GLU A 229 23.54 15.43 -11.43
C GLU A 229 23.49 14.68 -10.10
N SER A 230 22.46 14.91 -9.29
CA SER A 230 22.27 14.19 -8.03
C SER A 230 22.14 12.68 -8.27
N ILE A 231 21.31 12.29 -9.25
CA ILE A 231 21.08 10.88 -9.59
C ILE A 231 22.39 10.23 -10.09
N TYR A 232 23.13 10.91 -10.96
CA TYR A 232 24.42 10.45 -11.47
C TYR A 232 25.44 10.25 -10.34
N ASN A 233 25.57 11.23 -9.44
CA ASN A 233 26.51 11.16 -8.32
C ASN A 233 26.20 9.99 -7.39
N ILE A 234 24.91 9.70 -7.14
CA ILE A 234 24.50 8.53 -6.37
C ILE A 234 24.93 7.25 -7.07
N TRP A 235 24.69 7.10 -8.38
CA TRP A 235 25.11 5.91 -9.11
C TRP A 235 26.61 5.67 -9.09
N VAL A 236 27.41 6.73 -9.25
CA VAL A 236 28.87 6.66 -9.11
C VAL A 236 29.26 6.22 -7.70
N LYS A 237 28.64 6.80 -6.67
CA LYS A 237 28.87 6.43 -5.26
C LYS A 237 28.50 4.98 -4.96
N GLN A 238 27.43 4.47 -5.60
CA GLN A 238 26.99 3.07 -5.51
C GLN A 238 27.88 2.12 -6.35
N GLY A 239 28.95 2.62 -6.96
CA GLY A 239 29.92 1.81 -7.70
C GLY A 239 29.44 1.34 -9.07
N LYS A 240 28.37 1.94 -9.63
CA LYS A 240 27.93 1.60 -10.98
C LYS A 240 29.03 1.92 -11.98
N SER A 241 29.33 0.95 -12.83
CA SER A 241 30.24 1.16 -13.95
C SER A 241 29.64 2.17 -14.93
N MET A 242 30.51 2.87 -15.66
CA MET A 242 30.05 3.81 -16.68
C MET A 242 29.24 3.11 -17.79
N GLY A 243 29.53 1.83 -18.06
CA GLY A 243 28.76 1.01 -19.00
C GLY A 243 27.31 0.80 -18.54
N GLU A 244 27.10 0.52 -17.26
CA GLU A 244 25.75 0.44 -16.68
C GLU A 244 25.02 1.78 -16.75
N ILE A 245 25.70 2.88 -16.41
CA ILE A 245 25.12 4.22 -16.48
C ILE A 245 24.72 4.58 -17.91
N TYR A 246 25.55 4.28 -18.92
CA TYR A 246 25.18 4.45 -20.32
C TYR A 246 23.93 3.65 -20.68
N ASN A 247 23.85 2.39 -20.25
CA ASN A 247 22.68 1.55 -20.54
C ASN A 247 21.41 2.15 -19.92
N ILE A 248 21.50 2.72 -18.72
CA ILE A 248 20.37 3.41 -18.09
C ILE A 248 19.98 4.64 -18.91
N TRP A 249 20.93 5.53 -19.23
CA TRP A 249 20.68 6.72 -20.05
C TRP A 249 20.09 6.38 -21.42
N LEU A 250 20.54 5.29 -22.06
CA LEU A 250 19.96 4.80 -23.32
C LEU A 250 18.53 4.31 -23.14
N LYS A 251 18.21 3.57 -22.06
CA LYS A 251 16.84 3.09 -21.80
C LYS A 251 15.83 4.20 -21.50
N VAL A 252 16.30 5.31 -20.92
CA VAL A 252 15.47 6.50 -20.67
C VAL A 252 15.54 7.52 -21.80
N ASP A 253 16.25 7.18 -22.87
CA ASP A 253 16.43 7.99 -24.08
C ASP A 253 16.96 9.41 -23.82
N LYS A 254 17.89 9.53 -22.86
CA LYS A 254 18.55 10.80 -22.56
C LYS A 254 19.34 11.29 -23.77
N LYS A 255 19.20 12.56 -24.16
CA LYS A 255 19.88 13.07 -25.35
C LYS A 255 21.38 13.25 -25.08
N PRO A 256 22.24 13.09 -26.10
CA PRO A 256 23.67 13.34 -25.95
C PRO A 256 24.01 14.73 -25.41
N GLN A 257 23.23 15.75 -25.76
CA GLN A 257 23.41 17.11 -25.24
C GLN A 257 23.12 17.21 -23.73
N GLU A 258 22.12 16.48 -23.22
CA GLU A 258 21.84 16.43 -21.78
C GLU A 258 23.00 15.78 -21.03
N VAL A 259 23.56 14.69 -21.57
CA VAL A 259 24.75 14.03 -21.01
C VAL A 259 25.98 14.94 -21.10
N TYR A 260 26.12 15.72 -22.17
CA TYR A 260 27.21 16.69 -22.33
C TYR A 260 27.19 17.74 -21.21
N ASN A 261 26.00 18.28 -20.93
CA ASN A 261 25.78 19.26 -19.87
C ASN A 261 25.97 18.62 -18.48
N LEU A 262 25.46 17.40 -18.27
CA LEU A 262 25.59 16.65 -17.04
C LEU A 262 27.05 16.36 -16.65
N LEU A 263 27.90 16.10 -17.65
CA LEU A 263 29.34 15.90 -17.44
C LEU A 263 30.11 17.23 -17.31
N ASN A 264 29.39 18.35 -17.27
CA ASN A 264 29.91 19.71 -17.15
C ASN A 264 31.00 20.00 -18.19
N LEU A 265 30.69 19.73 -19.45
CA LEU A 265 31.56 20.00 -20.61
C LEU A 265 31.21 21.32 -21.32
N SER A 266 30.04 21.89 -21.06
CA SER A 266 29.55 23.14 -21.67
C SER A 266 30.29 24.39 -21.21
N GLN A 267 30.89 24.35 -20.02
CA GLN A 267 31.67 25.47 -19.49
C GLN A 267 33.06 25.65 -20.16
N PHE A 268 33.44 24.75 -21.08
CA PHE A 268 34.75 24.74 -21.69
C PHE A 268 34.68 24.98 -23.20
N ALA A 269 35.47 25.92 -23.70
CA ALA A 269 35.56 26.20 -25.14
C ALA A 269 36.23 25.05 -25.92
N ARG A 270 37.10 24.27 -25.26
CA ARG A 270 37.79 23.10 -25.84
C ARG A 270 37.81 21.93 -24.84
N PRO A 271 36.69 21.20 -24.68
CA PRO A 271 36.54 20.16 -23.65
C PRO A 271 37.58 19.03 -23.75
N ASN A 272 38.13 18.77 -24.94
CA ASN A 272 39.13 17.72 -25.16
C ASN A 272 40.48 17.99 -24.46
N VAL A 273 40.79 19.24 -24.12
CA VAL A 273 42.07 19.62 -23.49
C VAL A 273 41.92 19.72 -21.97
N GLU A 274 40.79 20.23 -21.50
CA GLU A 274 40.58 20.57 -20.08
C GLU A 274 39.89 19.46 -19.27
N LYS A 275 39.09 18.59 -19.91
CA LYS A 275 38.47 17.41 -19.29
C LYS A 275 38.52 16.18 -20.21
N PRO A 276 39.71 15.60 -20.44
CA PRO A 276 39.87 14.50 -21.39
C PRO A 276 39.04 13.27 -21.00
N VAL A 277 38.88 12.99 -19.70
CA VAL A 277 38.14 11.81 -19.22
C VAL A 277 36.64 11.96 -19.46
N GLU A 278 36.03 13.08 -19.08
CA GLU A 278 34.61 13.37 -19.26
C GLU A 278 34.26 13.48 -20.75
N ALA A 279 35.12 14.11 -21.55
CA ALA A 279 34.95 14.17 -23.00
C ALA A 279 35.00 12.78 -23.65
N VAL A 280 35.85 11.88 -23.16
CA VAL A 280 35.86 10.46 -23.60
C VAL A 280 34.58 9.74 -23.16
N LYS A 281 34.09 9.97 -21.92
CA LYS A 281 32.83 9.40 -21.46
C LYS A 281 31.66 9.81 -22.36
N TRP A 282 31.54 11.11 -22.63
CA TRP A 282 30.50 11.65 -23.50
C TRP A 282 30.57 11.09 -24.92
N ARG A 283 31.76 11.06 -25.56
CA ARG A 283 31.92 10.49 -26.91
C ARG A 283 31.49 9.03 -27.00
N ARG A 284 31.85 8.23 -25.99
CA ARG A 284 31.42 6.82 -25.90
C ARG A 284 29.90 6.70 -25.80
N TYR A 285 29.26 7.59 -25.04
CA TYR A 285 27.80 7.63 -24.96
C TYR A 285 27.17 8.03 -26.29
N LEU A 286 27.65 9.10 -26.92
CA LEU A 286 27.18 9.58 -28.23
C LEU A 286 27.23 8.47 -29.29
N TYR A 287 28.34 7.73 -29.36
CA TYR A 287 28.47 6.60 -30.28
C TYR A 287 27.37 5.55 -30.07
N ARG A 288 27.11 5.18 -28.80
CA ARG A 288 26.07 4.20 -28.44
C ARG A 288 24.67 4.73 -28.73
N TYR A 289 24.41 6.00 -28.46
CA TYR A 289 23.14 6.65 -28.75
C TYR A 289 22.88 6.67 -30.25
N ASN A 290 23.86 7.08 -31.05
CA ASN A 290 23.77 7.11 -32.50
C ASN A 290 23.56 5.70 -33.08
N ALA A 291 24.26 4.69 -32.56
CA ALA A 291 24.04 3.30 -32.95
C ALA A 291 22.62 2.80 -32.64
N LYS A 292 22.06 3.14 -31.46
CA LYS A 292 20.67 2.80 -31.09
C LYS A 292 19.65 3.43 -32.04
N HIS A 293 19.92 4.64 -32.52
CA HIS A 293 19.01 5.44 -33.36
C HIS A 293 19.33 5.38 -34.86
N GLY A 294 20.31 4.57 -35.30
CA GLY A 294 20.69 4.44 -36.71
C GLY A 294 21.37 5.68 -37.32
N ILE A 295 21.97 6.54 -36.48
CA ILE A 295 22.65 7.77 -36.91
C ILE A 295 24.11 7.45 -37.24
N SER A 296 24.58 7.87 -38.42
CA SER A 296 25.98 7.69 -38.82
C SER A 296 26.90 8.64 -38.04
N ASN A 297 27.93 8.08 -37.39
CA ASN A 297 29.01 8.85 -36.79
C ASN A 297 30.02 9.22 -37.89
N LYS A 298 29.80 10.34 -38.59
CA LYS A 298 30.80 10.93 -39.49
C LYS A 298 31.70 11.90 -38.74
#